data_AF-A0A1G3KLP8-F1
#
_entry.id   AF-A0A1G3KLP8-F1
#
_cell.length_a   1.000
_cell.length_b   1.000
_cell.length_c   1.000
_cell.angle_alpha   90.00
_cell.angle_beta   90.00
_cell.angle_gamma   90.00
#
_symmetry.space_group_name_H-M   'P 1'
#
loop_
_entity.id
_entity.type
_entity.pdbx_description
1 polymer ?
#
loop_
_entity_poly.entity_id
_entity_poly.type
_entity_poly.pdbx_seq_one_letter_code
_entity_poly.pdbx_strand_id
1 'polypeptide(L)'
;MQDFLKKLYSEEIDVPENFSDKVVRKIRRKKEKRKYFQLKLVLSFLFLLALGSFFFFQNPFSSRLLPDETLASISYEGSPDQKVFVMGDFNNWEKQKLEYKDGKWALDLVVKMKVIYHYTLVVDDEVVEDKNSLGAKDYFGNKNSILVVFK
;
A
#
# COMPACT_ATOMS: atom_id res chain seq x y z
N MET A 1 7.45 -27.01 -71.44
CA MET A 1 6.50 -26.76 -70.33
C MET A 1 5.19 -27.51 -70.54
N GLN A 2 4.56 -27.45 -71.72
CA GLN A 2 3.32 -28.20 -72.01
C GLN A 2 3.50 -29.73 -71.92
N ASP A 3 4.60 -30.28 -72.43
CA ASP A 3 4.87 -31.73 -72.34
C ASP A 3 5.09 -32.21 -70.91
N PHE A 4 5.64 -31.36 -70.04
CA PHE A 4 5.85 -31.67 -68.63
C PHE A 4 4.52 -31.74 -67.87
N LEU A 5 3.61 -30.79 -68.14
CA LEU A 5 2.26 -30.83 -67.57
C LEU A 5 1.49 -32.04 -68.10
N LYS A 6 1.56 -32.31 -69.41
CA LYS A 6 0.91 -33.48 -70.01
C LYS A 6 1.37 -34.78 -69.36
N LYS A 7 2.68 -34.91 -69.06
CA LYS A 7 3.25 -36.03 -68.32
C LYS A 7 2.71 -36.12 -66.88
N LEU A 8 2.69 -35.00 -66.14
CA LEU A 8 2.19 -34.94 -64.76
C LEU A 8 0.70 -35.31 -64.64
N TYR A 9 -0.14 -34.89 -65.59
CA TYR A 9 -1.57 -35.21 -65.58
C TYR A 9 -1.89 -36.59 -66.16
N SER A 10 -0.95 -37.22 -66.88
CA SER A 10 -1.10 -38.59 -67.41
C SER A 10 -0.64 -39.68 -66.45
N GLU A 11 0.08 -39.32 -65.39
CA GLU A 11 0.60 -40.26 -64.39
C GLU A 11 -0.47 -40.50 -63.32
N GLU A 12 -1.08 -41.69 -63.36
CA GLU A 12 -2.09 -42.09 -62.39
C GLU A 12 -1.39 -42.37 -61.04
N ILE A 13 -1.53 -41.45 -60.10
CA ILE A 13 -0.91 -41.58 -58.78
C ILE A 13 -1.72 -42.62 -58.00
N ASP A 14 -1.10 -43.74 -57.64
CA ASP A 14 -1.69 -44.72 -56.72
C ASP A 14 -1.80 -44.09 -55.33
N VAL A 15 -3.01 -43.64 -54.99
CA VAL A 15 -3.33 -43.04 -53.70
C VAL A 15 -3.81 -44.15 -52.77
N PRO A 16 -3.10 -44.45 -51.67
CA PRO A 16 -3.56 -45.44 -50.71
C PRO A 16 -4.95 -45.04 -50.18
N GLU A 17 -5.85 -46.01 -50.05
CA GLU A 17 -7.24 -45.81 -49.62
C GLU A 17 -7.37 -45.00 -48.31
N ASN A 18 -6.37 -45.10 -47.41
CA ASN A 18 -6.33 -44.41 -46.11
C ASN A 18 -5.56 -43.07 -46.11
N PHE A 19 -5.15 -42.56 -47.27
CA PHE A 19 -4.33 -41.34 -47.37
C PHE A 19 -5.05 -40.11 -46.80
N SER A 20 -6.31 -39.91 -47.19
CA SER A 20 -7.15 -38.79 -46.71
C SER A 20 -7.24 -38.79 -45.19
N ASP A 21 -7.54 -39.94 -44.59
CA ASP A 21 -7.65 -40.09 -43.14
C ASP A 21 -6.35 -39.76 -42.41
N LYS A 22 -5.20 -40.19 -42.95
CA LYS A 22 -3.89 -39.87 -42.36
C LYS A 22 -3.61 -38.37 -42.41
N VAL A 23 -3.91 -37.70 -43.51
CA VAL A 23 -3.72 -36.25 -43.67
C VAL A 23 -4.65 -35.48 -42.75
N VAL A 24 -5.95 -35.79 -42.75
CA VAL A 24 -6.96 -35.17 -41.86
C VAL A 24 -6.55 -35.33 -40.40
N ARG A 25 -6.14 -36.53 -39.99
CA ARG A 25 -5.68 -36.81 -38.62
C ARG A 25 -4.43 -36.01 -38.26
N LYS A 26 -3.47 -35.85 -39.18
CA LYS A 26 -2.24 -35.07 -38.96
C LYS A 26 -2.56 -33.57 -38.82
N ILE A 27 -3.45 -33.04 -39.65
CA ILE A 27 -3.92 -31.65 -39.58
C ILE A 27 -4.66 -31.41 -38.26
N ARG A 28 -5.61 -32.29 -37.92
CA ARG A 28 -6.41 -32.20 -36.68
C ARG A 28 -5.50 -32.21 -35.45
N ARG A 29 -4.56 -33.16 -35.36
CA ARG A 29 -3.56 -33.23 -34.27
C ARG A 29 -2.72 -31.96 -34.18
N LYS A 30 -2.29 -31.38 -35.32
CA LYS A 30 -1.52 -30.12 -35.32
C LYS A 30 -2.35 -28.93 -34.85
N LYS A 31 -3.65 -28.90 -35.15
CA LYS A 31 -4.59 -27.86 -34.68
C LYS A 31 -4.90 -28.02 -33.19
N GLU A 32 -5.13 -29.25 -32.72
CA GLU A 32 -5.34 -29.58 -31.31
C GLU A 32 -4.10 -29.25 -30.46
N LYS A 33 -2.90 -29.64 -30.90
CA LYS A 33 -1.64 -29.28 -30.23
C LYS A 33 -1.46 -27.76 -30.11
N ARG A 34 -1.78 -27.00 -31.16
CA ARG A 34 -1.74 -25.53 -31.12
C ARG A 34 -2.77 -24.95 -30.15
N LYS A 35 -4.00 -25.45 -30.15
CA LYS A 35 -5.04 -25.03 -29.19
C LYS A 35 -4.61 -25.30 -27.75
N TYR A 36 -4.09 -26.50 -27.48
CA TYR A 36 -3.62 -26.90 -26.16
C TYR A 36 -2.42 -26.07 -25.69
N PHE A 37 -1.49 -25.75 -26.60
CA PHE A 37 -0.39 -24.83 -26.32
C PHE A 37 -0.88 -23.43 -25.94
N GLN A 38 -1.80 -22.85 -26.72
CA GLN A 38 -2.37 -21.54 -26.41
C GLN A 38 -3.12 -21.53 -25.08
N LEU A 39 -3.88 -22.60 -24.79
CA LEU A 39 -4.58 -22.76 -23.50
C LEU A 39 -3.60 -22.78 -22.32
N LYS A 40 -2.50 -23.52 -22.43
CA LYS A 40 -1.45 -23.53 -21.39
C LYS A 40 -0.84 -22.15 -21.17
N LEU A 41 -0.63 -21.39 -22.23
CA LEU A 41 -0.04 -20.06 -22.17
C LEU A 41 -0.98 -19.07 -21.48
N VAL A 42 -2.28 -19.11 -21.80
CA VAL A 42 -3.32 -18.30 -21.13
C VAL A 42 -3.43 -18.67 -19.64
N LEU A 43 -3.47 -19.97 -19.32
CA LEU A 43 -3.52 -20.42 -17.92
C LEU A 43 -2.27 -19.99 -17.13
N SER A 44 -1.08 -20.06 -17.75
CA SER A 44 0.15 -19.57 -17.13
C SER A 44 0.10 -18.06 -16.88
N PHE A 45 -0.43 -17.28 -17.83
CA PHE A 45 -0.55 -15.84 -17.67
C PHE A 45 -1.56 -15.47 -16.56
N LEU A 46 -2.71 -16.14 -16.53
CA LEU A 46 -3.69 -15.98 -15.45
C LEU A 46 -3.11 -16.37 -14.09
N PHE A 47 -2.32 -17.43 -14.02
CA PHE A 47 -1.62 -17.83 -12.80
C PHE A 47 -0.60 -16.77 -12.35
N LEU A 48 0.19 -16.20 -13.27
CA LEU A 48 1.12 -15.12 -12.96
C LEU A 48 0.39 -13.84 -12.49
N LEU A 49 -0.75 -13.51 -13.11
CA LEU A 49 -1.58 -12.39 -12.64
C LEU A 49 -2.15 -12.64 -11.25
N ALA A 50 -2.61 -13.87 -10.96
CA ALA A 50 -3.11 -14.25 -9.64
C ALA A 50 -2.00 -14.25 -8.57
N LEU A 51 -0.79 -14.71 -8.91
CA LEU A 51 0.37 -14.62 -8.03
C LEU A 51 0.76 -13.16 -7.80
N GLY A 52 0.85 -12.37 -8.87
CA GLY A 52 1.16 -10.95 -8.78
C GLY A 52 0.17 -10.20 -7.89
N SER A 53 -1.13 -10.41 -8.11
CA SER A 53 -2.18 -9.75 -7.31
C SER A 53 -2.11 -10.14 -5.83
N PHE A 54 -1.80 -11.40 -5.51
CA PHE A 54 -1.56 -11.84 -4.13
C PHE A 54 -0.40 -11.07 -3.48
N PHE A 55 0.72 -10.89 -4.19
CA PHE A 55 1.86 -10.10 -3.71
C PHE A 55 1.55 -8.60 -3.62
N PHE A 56 0.76 -8.03 -4.53
CA PHE A 56 0.34 -6.63 -4.44
C PHE A 56 -0.61 -6.38 -3.27
N PHE A 57 -1.52 -7.32 -2.96
CA PHE A 57 -2.47 -7.19 -1.87
C PHE A 57 -1.82 -7.42 -0.49
N GLN A 58 -0.79 -8.26 -0.43
CA GLN A 58 -0.01 -8.52 0.78
C GLN A 58 1.13 -7.51 1.00
N ASN A 59 1.50 -6.71 -0.01
CA ASN A 59 2.59 -5.74 0.15
C ASN A 59 2.12 -4.51 0.95
N PRO A 60 2.74 -4.20 2.10
CA PRO A 60 2.47 -2.96 2.83
C PRO A 60 3.01 -1.71 2.11
N PHE A 61 3.56 -1.84 0.90
CA PHE A 61 4.11 -0.73 0.11
C PHE A 61 3.07 0.38 -0.13
N SER A 62 1.78 0.02 -0.24
CA SER A 62 0.67 0.98 -0.34
C SER A 62 0.59 1.94 0.85
N SER A 63 1.07 1.52 2.04
CA SER A 63 1.10 2.38 3.24
C SER A 63 2.28 3.36 3.28
N ARG A 64 3.26 3.24 2.38
CA ARG A 64 4.39 4.18 2.23
C ARG A 64 4.07 5.38 1.33
N LEU A 65 2.93 5.37 0.64
CA LEU A 65 2.51 6.44 -0.26
C LEU A 65 1.63 7.50 0.41
N LEU A 66 1.26 7.29 1.67
CA LEU A 66 0.58 8.31 2.47
C LEU A 66 1.63 9.27 3.03
N PRO A 67 1.33 10.58 3.13
CA PRO A 67 2.21 11.51 3.83
C PRO A 67 2.48 10.95 5.24
N ASP A 68 3.77 10.87 5.60
CA ASP A 68 4.23 10.38 6.90
C ASP A 68 3.83 11.33 8.04
N GLU A 69 3.38 12.54 7.69
CA GLU A 69 3.04 13.62 8.61
C GLU A 69 1.55 13.99 8.53
N THR A 70 1.00 14.43 9.66
CA THR A 70 -0.35 14.94 9.79
C THR A 70 -0.37 16.14 10.72
N LEU A 71 -1.42 16.96 10.62
CA LEU A 71 -1.71 17.99 11.61
C LEU A 71 -2.32 17.33 12.85
N ALA A 72 -1.80 17.66 14.03
CA ALA A 72 -2.35 17.33 15.34
C ALA A 72 -2.46 18.62 16.16
N SER A 73 -3.39 18.68 17.10
CA SER A 73 -3.59 19.85 17.96
C SER A 73 -3.51 19.44 19.42
N ILE A 74 -2.70 20.15 20.21
CA ILE A 74 -2.68 20.05 21.67
C ILE A 74 -3.41 21.26 22.21
N SER A 75 -4.34 21.05 23.15
CA SER A 75 -5.09 22.16 23.74
C SER A 75 -5.32 22.02 25.23
N TYR A 76 -5.39 23.16 25.91
CA TYR A 76 -5.61 23.28 27.34
C TYR A 76 -6.73 24.28 27.63
N GLU A 77 -7.66 23.88 28.50
CA GLU A 77 -8.74 24.74 28.99
C GLU A 77 -8.23 25.57 30.18
N GLY A 78 -8.19 26.89 30.00
CA GLY A 78 -7.64 27.81 30.99
C GLY A 78 -8.05 29.27 30.72
N SER A 79 -7.64 30.17 31.60
CA SER A 79 -7.90 31.61 31.45
C SER A 79 -6.93 32.24 30.42
N PRO A 80 -7.36 33.28 29.67
CA PRO A 80 -6.47 34.03 28.77
C PRO A 80 -5.30 34.73 29.46
N ASP A 81 -5.35 34.94 30.78
CA ASP A 81 -4.30 35.62 31.54
C ASP A 81 -3.11 34.71 31.88
N GLN A 82 -3.26 33.40 31.69
CA GLN A 82 -2.23 32.41 31.99
C GLN A 82 -1.14 32.39 30.93
N LYS A 83 0.02 31.84 31.27
CA LYS A 83 1.06 31.50 30.28
C LYS A 83 1.13 29.99 30.14
N VAL A 84 0.68 29.49 29.00
CA VAL A 84 0.66 28.05 28.72
C VAL A 84 1.73 27.68 27.70
N PHE A 85 2.54 26.71 28.07
CA PHE A 85 3.55 26.10 27.23
C PHE A 85 3.35 24.59 27.16
N VAL A 86 3.93 23.97 26.14
CA VAL A 86 4.06 22.52 26.01
C VAL A 86 5.53 22.17 25.73
N MET A 87 5.94 21.03 26.24
CA MET A 87 7.23 20.39 25.93
C MET A 87 6.97 18.90 25.70
N GLY A 88 7.65 18.28 24.74
CA GLY A 88 7.49 16.87 24.48
C GLY A 88 8.41 16.32 23.40
N ASP A 89 8.17 15.07 23.03
CA ASP A 89 9.00 14.34 22.06
C ASP A 89 9.07 15.02 20.69
N PHE A 90 8.00 15.72 20.28
CA PHE A 90 7.91 16.42 18.99
C PHE A 90 8.77 17.69 18.89
N ASN A 91 9.27 18.22 20.02
CA ASN A 91 10.09 19.44 20.05
C ASN A 91 11.32 19.31 20.95
N ASN A 92 11.84 18.08 21.13
CA ASN A 92 13.00 17.79 21.98
C ASN A 92 12.87 18.35 23.41
N TRP A 93 11.64 18.37 23.95
CA TRP A 93 11.36 18.85 25.29
C TRP A 93 11.68 20.35 25.52
N GLU A 94 11.74 21.16 24.46
CA GLU A 94 11.86 22.62 24.59
C GLU A 94 10.50 23.27 24.90
N LYS A 95 10.50 24.34 25.72
CA LYS A 95 9.27 25.08 26.04
C LYS A 95 8.74 25.79 24.79
N GLN A 96 7.57 25.37 24.31
CA GLN A 96 6.86 26.01 23.20
C GLN A 96 5.54 26.61 23.67
N LYS A 97 5.29 27.88 23.34
CA LYS A 97 4.11 28.62 23.81
C LYS A 97 2.85 28.21 23.03
N LEU A 98 1.73 28.04 23.72
CA LEU A 98 0.41 27.87 23.12
C LEU A 98 -0.22 29.24 22.82
N GLU A 99 -1.13 29.29 21.85
CA GLU A 99 -1.91 30.48 21.52
C GLU A 99 -3.33 30.38 22.09
N TYR A 100 -3.82 31.44 22.72
CA TYR A 100 -5.19 31.49 23.21
C TYR A 100 -6.15 31.85 22.06
N LYS A 101 -6.99 30.88 21.65
CA LYS A 101 -7.98 31.02 20.58
C LYS A 101 -9.23 30.22 20.93
N ASP A 102 -10.40 30.73 20.55
CA ASP A 102 -11.69 30.05 20.73
C ASP A 102 -11.95 29.55 22.17
N GLY A 103 -11.51 30.34 23.17
CA GLY A 103 -11.74 30.03 24.59
C GLY A 103 -10.77 28.99 25.20
N LYS A 104 -9.70 28.62 24.49
CA LYS A 104 -8.69 27.67 24.97
C LYS A 104 -7.29 28.02 24.49
N TRP A 105 -6.29 27.49 25.18
CA TRP A 105 -4.91 27.50 24.71
C TRP A 105 -4.73 26.35 23.72
N ALA A 106 -4.13 26.59 22.55
CA ALA A 106 -3.92 25.56 21.55
C ALA A 106 -2.60 25.75 20.78
N LEU A 107 -2.07 24.63 20.28
CA LEU A 107 -0.93 24.59 19.37
C LEU A 107 -1.14 23.49 18.33
N ASP A 108 -1.11 23.88 17.06
CA ASP A 108 -1.15 22.96 15.94
C ASP A 108 0.28 22.54 15.56
N LEU A 109 0.48 21.23 15.41
CA LEU A 109 1.76 20.59 15.17
C LEU A 109 1.69 19.73 13.92
N VAL A 110 2.74 19.77 13.10
CA VAL A 110 2.96 18.78 12.04
C VAL A 110 3.81 17.67 12.63
N VAL A 111 3.25 16.47 12.75
CA VAL A 111 3.88 15.33 13.43
C VAL A 111 3.76 14.07 12.61
N LYS A 112 4.70 13.14 12.81
CA LYS A 112 4.66 11.84 12.15
C LYS A 112 3.51 10.98 12.66
N MET A 113 2.86 10.28 11.74
CA MET A 113 1.79 9.35 12.02
C MET A 113 2.31 8.03 12.60
N LYS A 114 1.45 7.27 13.29
CA LYS A 114 1.76 5.97 13.91
C LYS A 114 2.89 6.03 14.96
N VAL A 115 3.09 7.20 15.54
CA VAL A 115 4.03 7.46 16.63
C VAL A 115 3.23 7.88 17.86
N ILE A 116 3.75 7.50 19.03
CA ILE A 116 3.25 7.95 20.33
C ILE A 116 4.21 9.02 20.83
N TYR A 117 3.71 10.22 21.12
CA TYR A 117 4.51 11.30 21.67
C TYR A 117 4.14 11.53 23.13
N HIS A 118 5.15 11.64 23.98
CA HIS A 118 4.99 12.11 25.35
C HIS A 118 5.11 13.62 25.39
N TYR A 119 4.28 14.26 26.23
CA TYR A 119 4.36 15.69 26.46
C TYR A 119 3.88 16.07 27.85
N THR A 120 4.21 17.30 28.23
CA THR A 120 3.80 17.91 29.48
C THR A 120 3.36 19.34 29.20
N LEU A 121 2.32 19.80 29.89
CA LEU A 121 1.91 21.19 29.88
C LEU A 121 2.58 21.94 31.03
N VAL A 122 3.00 23.17 30.76
CA VAL A 122 3.53 24.08 31.76
C VAL A 122 2.64 25.32 31.79
N VAL A 123 1.94 25.53 32.90
CA VAL A 123 1.00 26.63 33.09
C VAL A 123 1.52 27.49 34.22
N ASP A 124 1.81 28.76 33.93
CA ASP A 124 2.35 29.72 34.92
C ASP A 124 3.58 29.17 35.68
N ASP A 125 4.48 28.51 34.94
CA ASP A 125 5.70 27.85 35.40
C ASP A 125 5.51 26.57 36.25
N GLU A 126 4.28 26.09 36.40
CA GLU A 126 3.99 24.80 37.02
C GLU A 126 3.71 23.71 35.98
N VAL A 127 4.24 22.52 36.22
CA VAL A 127 3.95 21.33 35.41
C VAL A 127 2.55 20.82 35.75
N VAL A 128 1.68 20.74 34.74
CA VAL A 128 0.31 20.24 34.88
C VAL A 128 0.07 19.06 33.94
N GLU A 129 -0.74 18.11 34.40
CA GLU A 129 -1.20 17.01 33.57
C GLU A 129 -2.33 17.47 32.64
N ASP A 130 -2.26 17.09 31.36
CA ASP A 130 -3.38 17.29 30.45
C ASP A 130 -4.50 16.31 30.77
N LYS A 131 -5.60 16.84 31.33
CA LYS A 131 -6.78 16.05 31.71
C LYS A 131 -7.50 15.45 30.51
N ASN A 132 -7.25 15.95 29.30
CA ASN A 132 -7.85 15.45 28.07
C ASN A 132 -7.00 14.36 27.41
N SER A 133 -5.91 13.94 28.05
CA SER A 133 -4.97 12.95 27.54
C SER A 133 -4.81 11.76 28.50
N LEU A 134 -4.41 10.62 27.94
CA LEU A 134 -3.96 9.50 28.74
C LEU A 134 -2.58 9.83 29.33
N GLY A 135 -2.36 9.46 30.59
CA GLY A 135 -1.06 9.60 31.24
C GLY A 135 -0.21 8.34 31.11
N ALA A 136 1.08 8.49 30.82
CA ALA A 136 2.09 7.45 30.95
C ALA A 136 3.15 7.88 31.97
N LYS A 137 3.67 6.91 32.74
CA LYS A 137 4.86 7.15 33.56
C LYS A 137 6.11 6.93 32.72
N ASP A 138 7.06 7.87 32.83
CA ASP A 138 8.41 7.69 32.28
C ASP A 138 9.24 6.73 33.13
N TYR A 139 10.49 6.48 32.71
CA TYR A 139 11.44 5.60 33.41
C TYR A 139 11.88 6.14 34.78
N PHE A 140 11.64 7.43 35.07
CA PHE A 140 11.95 8.07 36.34
C PHE A 140 10.72 8.19 37.27
N GLY A 141 9.55 7.76 36.79
CA GLY A 141 8.29 7.80 37.52
C GLY A 141 7.48 9.08 37.35
N ASN A 142 7.93 10.04 36.54
CA ASN A 142 7.16 11.25 36.22
C ASN A 142 6.00 10.89 35.31
N LYS A 143 4.87 11.58 35.46
CA LYS A 143 3.68 11.35 34.66
C LYS A 143 3.61 12.37 33.53
N ASN A 144 3.62 11.87 32.29
CA ASN A 144 3.47 12.66 31.07
C ASN A 144 2.15 12.33 30.40
N SER A 145 1.61 13.29 29.66
CA SER A 145 0.47 13.09 28.77
C SER A 145 0.92 12.45 27.45
N ILE A 146 0.01 11.77 26.78
CA ILE A 146 0.28 11.02 25.55
C ILE A 146 -0.53 11.60 24.39
N LEU A 147 0.16 11.99 23.33
CA LEU A 147 -0.45 12.31 22.04
C LEU A 147 -0.32 11.09 21.12
N VAL A 148 -1.46 10.53 20.75
CA VAL A 148 -1.53 9.36 19.87
C VAL A 148 -2.03 9.79 18.51
N VAL A 149 -1.22 9.57 17.48
CA VAL A 149 -1.51 10.03 16.12
C VAL A 149 -1.74 8.82 15.21
N PHE A 150 -3.01 8.46 14.99
CA PHE A 150 -3.41 7.40 14.06
C PHE A 150 -4.13 7.95 12.82
N LYS A 151 -4.11 7.17 11.74
CA LYS A 151 -4.98 7.37 10.58
C LYS A 151 -6.22 6.51 10.71
#